data_AF-A0AAJ4MP86-F1
#
_entry.id   AF-A0AAJ4MP86-F1
#
_cell.length_a   1.000
_cell.length_b   1.000
_cell.length_c   1.000
_cell.angle_alpha   90.00
_cell.angle_beta   90.00
_cell.angle_gamma   90.00
#
_symmetry.space_group_name_H-M   'P 1'
#
loop_
_entity.id
_entity.type
_entity.pdbx_description
1 polymer ?
#
loop_
_entity_poly.entity_id
_entity_poly.type
_entity_poly.pdbx_seq_one_letter_code
_entity_poly.pdbx_strand_id
1 'polypeptide(L)'
;MKYLSIAVSLLLLSACSMPLLALAQQESAPDGPPARTVEGSPPGFGHGPGTPGLPPFLHGIDLSEAQQDKVFAATYAQAPLLREQEKIAFKAHAQLRALAGSSAYDDAKASALANTAAQAMAKISLQQARLEQQLLAVLTPEQRQQAQQWHDSRQVPRGPRRLP
;
A
#
# COMPACT_ATOMS: atom_id res chain seq x y z
N MET A 1 16.25 -28.95 -35.38
CA MET A 1 16.33 -27.67 -36.13
C MET A 1 16.12 -26.48 -35.20
N LYS A 2 16.89 -26.45 -34.10
CA LYS A 2 17.20 -25.27 -33.29
C LYS A 2 18.67 -24.98 -33.60
N TYR A 3 19.16 -23.75 -33.46
CA TYR A 3 20.52 -23.27 -33.84
C TYR A 3 20.73 -22.71 -35.26
N LEU A 4 19.69 -22.27 -35.96
CA LEU A 4 19.83 -21.53 -37.23
C LEU A 4 19.09 -20.18 -37.21
N SER A 5 19.37 -19.36 -36.20
CA SER A 5 18.98 -17.93 -36.19
C SER A 5 19.89 -17.07 -35.30
N ILE A 6 21.05 -17.60 -34.90
CA ILE A 6 22.08 -16.88 -34.15
C ILE A 6 23.25 -16.65 -35.10
N ALA A 7 23.10 -15.68 -36.00
CA ALA A 7 24.16 -14.98 -36.70
C ALA A 7 23.50 -14.10 -37.76
N VAL A 8 24.03 -12.89 -37.98
CA VAL A 8 23.57 -11.89 -38.96
C VAL A 8 22.33 -11.13 -38.48
N SER A 9 22.46 -10.08 -37.68
CA SER A 9 22.92 -8.79 -38.19
C SER A 9 23.41 -7.92 -37.04
N LEU A 10 24.73 -7.87 -36.90
CA LEU A 10 25.43 -6.82 -36.18
C LEU A 10 25.88 -5.79 -37.23
N LEU A 11 25.92 -4.52 -36.81
CA LEU A 11 26.68 -3.39 -37.34
C LEU A 11 25.95 -2.36 -38.24
N LEU A 12 25.69 -1.17 -37.68
CA LEU A 12 26.22 0.17 -38.07
C LEU A 12 25.33 1.27 -37.47
N LEU A 13 25.73 1.86 -36.33
CA LEU A 13 26.45 3.15 -36.17
C LEU A 13 25.68 4.41 -36.63
N SER A 14 25.29 5.25 -35.67
CA SER A 14 25.44 6.73 -35.69
C SER A 14 24.77 7.28 -34.42
N ALA A 15 25.51 7.60 -33.34
CA ALA A 15 26.12 8.91 -33.07
C ALA A 15 25.09 10.06 -32.99
N CYS A 16 24.75 10.45 -31.75
CA CYS A 16 24.40 11.82 -31.35
C CYS A 16 24.52 11.93 -29.82
N SER A 17 25.76 12.10 -29.36
CA SER A 17 26.10 12.65 -28.06
C SER A 17 25.83 14.16 -28.07
N MET A 18 24.94 14.64 -27.21
CA MET A 18 24.81 16.06 -26.87
C MET A 18 25.10 16.23 -25.38
N PRO A 19 26.21 16.85 -24.98
CA PRO A 19 26.34 17.47 -23.69
C PRO A 19 25.84 18.92 -23.80
N LEU A 20 24.83 19.29 -23.02
CA LEU A 20 24.55 20.71 -22.80
C LEU A 20 24.65 21.02 -21.31
N LEU A 21 25.64 21.85 -21.02
CA LEU A 21 25.96 22.43 -19.72
C LEU A 21 24.78 23.21 -19.12
N ALA A 22 24.69 23.10 -17.80
CA ALA A 22 24.52 24.20 -16.84
C ALA A 22 23.51 25.32 -17.17
N LEU A 23 22.35 25.25 -16.51
CA LEU A 23 21.77 26.44 -15.89
C LEU A 23 21.66 26.19 -14.39
N ALA A 24 22.57 26.82 -13.66
CA ALA A 24 22.42 27.11 -12.26
C ALA A 24 21.25 28.09 -12.10
N GLN A 25 20.17 27.65 -11.46
CA GLN A 25 19.33 28.53 -10.67
C GLN A 25 19.14 27.90 -9.30
N GLN A 26 20.06 28.30 -8.43
CA GLN A 26 19.90 28.30 -6.99
C GLN A 26 18.76 29.25 -6.68
N GLU A 27 17.55 28.72 -6.51
CA GLU A 27 16.42 29.50 -6.03
C GLU A 27 16.40 29.43 -4.51
N SER A 28 16.60 30.61 -3.95
CA SER A 28 16.70 30.97 -2.56
C SER A 28 15.55 30.41 -1.73
N ALA A 29 15.89 29.79 -0.61
CA ALA A 29 14.96 29.46 0.45
C ALA A 29 14.30 30.75 1.00
N PRO A 30 12.96 30.81 1.14
CA PRO A 30 12.35 31.79 2.01
C PRO A 30 12.36 31.25 3.45
N ASP A 31 13.02 32.01 4.34
CA ASP A 31 12.95 31.89 5.79
C ASP A 31 11.49 31.82 6.26
N GLY A 32 11.05 30.62 6.62
CA GLY A 32 9.83 30.38 7.40
C GLY A 32 10.20 30.18 8.88
N PRO A 33 9.34 30.60 9.83
CA PRO A 33 9.67 30.53 11.26
C PRO A 33 9.89 29.08 11.70
N PRO A 34 10.77 28.82 12.69
CA PRO A 34 11.11 27.47 13.08
C PRO A 34 9.86 26.72 13.56
N ALA A 35 9.60 25.58 12.92
CA ALA A 35 8.60 24.64 13.39
C ALA A 35 8.94 24.27 14.83
N ARG A 36 7.99 24.51 15.75
CA ARG A 36 8.09 24.06 17.13
C ARG A 36 8.47 22.59 17.15
N THR A 37 9.61 22.27 17.74
CA THR A 37 9.94 20.93 18.21
C THR A 37 8.91 20.56 19.27
N VAL A 38 7.86 19.87 18.87
CA VAL A 38 7.01 19.14 19.83
C VAL A 38 7.78 17.89 20.18
N GLU A 39 8.59 18.02 21.22
CA GLU A 39 9.17 16.90 21.93
C GLU A 39 8.04 16.09 22.57
N GLY A 40 8.05 14.77 22.34
CA GLY A 40 7.16 13.83 23.03
C GLY A 40 6.09 13.18 22.15
N SER A 41 6.50 12.27 21.28
CA SER A 41 5.76 11.05 20.94
C SER A 41 6.74 10.06 20.29
N PRO A 42 6.77 8.76 20.66
CA PRO A 42 7.49 7.77 19.86
C PRO A 42 6.93 7.82 18.43
N PRO A 43 7.71 7.49 17.39
CA PRO A 43 7.22 7.48 16.02
C PRO A 43 6.08 6.48 15.91
N GLY A 44 4.85 6.98 16.07
CA GLY A 44 3.64 6.21 15.88
C GLY A 44 3.66 5.72 14.44
N PHE A 45 3.46 4.42 14.26
CA PHE A 45 3.30 3.78 12.96
C PHE A 45 2.31 4.59 12.11
N GLY A 46 2.87 5.39 11.19
CA GLY A 46 2.18 6.51 10.58
C GLY A 46 1.04 6.05 9.68
N HIS A 47 -0.10 6.73 9.79
CA HIS A 47 -1.18 6.71 8.81
C HIS A 47 -0.85 7.65 7.64
N GLY A 48 0.32 7.46 7.03
CA GLY A 48 0.71 8.16 5.81
C GLY A 48 0.13 7.49 4.57
N PRO A 49 -0.08 8.22 3.46
CA PRO A 49 -0.48 7.60 2.20
C PRO A 49 0.59 6.57 1.78
N GLY A 50 0.26 5.29 1.93
CA GLY A 50 1.06 4.17 1.46
C GLY A 50 1.87 3.40 2.51
N THR A 51 1.79 3.70 3.81
CA THR A 51 2.23 2.76 4.85
C THR A 51 1.12 1.75 5.12
N PRO A 52 1.36 0.43 5.04
CA PRO A 52 0.41 -0.55 5.53
C PRO A 52 0.16 -0.24 7.01
N GLY A 53 -1.05 0.27 7.32
CA GLY A 53 -1.44 0.55 8.70
C GLY A 53 -1.43 -0.75 9.50
N LEU A 54 -1.06 -0.66 10.79
CA LEU A 54 -1.20 -1.80 11.68
C LEU A 54 -2.68 -2.21 11.78
N PRO A 55 -2.98 -3.52 11.88
CA PRO A 55 -4.33 -3.96 12.12
C PRO A 55 -4.91 -3.28 13.35
N PRO A 56 -6.16 -2.79 13.28
CA PRO A 56 -6.73 -1.98 14.35
C PRO A 56 -6.80 -2.65 15.73
N PHE A 57 -6.78 -3.99 15.79
CA PHE A 57 -6.79 -4.74 17.06
C PHE A 57 -5.49 -4.61 17.86
N LEU A 58 -4.38 -4.19 17.24
CA LEU A 58 -3.12 -3.92 17.94
C LEU A 58 -3.10 -2.54 18.61
N HIS A 59 -4.08 -1.68 18.32
CA HIS A 59 -4.14 -0.35 18.91
C HIS A 59 -4.40 -0.45 20.42
N GLY A 60 -3.47 0.08 21.22
CA GLY A 60 -3.58 0.10 22.68
C GLY A 60 -3.17 -1.21 23.38
N ILE A 61 -2.64 -2.19 22.65
CA ILE A 61 -1.94 -3.33 23.24
C ILE A 61 -0.49 -2.92 23.47
N ASP A 62 -0.02 -3.04 24.71
CA ASP A 62 1.38 -2.79 25.04
C ASP A 62 2.23 -3.98 24.56
N LEU A 63 3.06 -3.75 23.53
CA LEU A 63 3.92 -4.75 22.92
C LEU A 63 5.34 -4.61 23.45
N SER A 64 5.98 -5.72 23.84
CA SER A 64 7.41 -5.70 24.15
C SER A 64 8.24 -5.38 22.91
N GLU A 65 9.47 -4.91 23.09
CA GLU A 65 10.40 -4.59 21.99
C GLU A 65 10.55 -5.77 21.01
N ALA A 66 10.75 -6.98 21.54
CA ALA A 66 10.84 -8.19 20.72
C ALA A 66 9.54 -8.54 19.97
N GLN A 67 8.36 -8.12 20.47
CA GLN A 67 7.10 -8.25 19.75
C GLN A 67 6.98 -7.18 18.66
N GLN A 68 7.34 -5.93 18.97
CA GLN A 68 7.32 -4.82 18.01
C GLN A 68 8.20 -5.12 16.79
N ASP A 69 9.39 -5.67 16.99
CA ASP A 69 10.29 -6.09 15.90
C ASP A 69 9.65 -7.13 14.99
N LYS A 70 8.98 -8.14 15.59
CA LYS A 70 8.26 -9.17 14.83
C LYS A 70 7.09 -8.59 14.05
N VAL A 71 6.33 -7.67 14.66
CA VAL A 71 5.23 -6.96 13.99
C VAL A 71 5.75 -6.14 12.83
N PHE A 72 6.82 -5.37 13.03
CA PHE A 72 7.44 -4.56 11.99
C PHE A 72 7.93 -5.42 10.83
N ALA A 73 8.69 -6.48 11.11
CA ALA A 73 9.21 -7.38 10.09
C ALA A 73 8.08 -8.03 9.28
N ALA A 74 7.02 -8.51 9.95
CA ALA A 74 5.88 -9.14 9.28
C ALA A 74 5.12 -8.15 8.40
N THR A 75 4.84 -6.93 8.88
CA THR A 75 4.13 -5.90 8.11
C THR A 75 4.97 -5.43 6.92
N TYR A 76 6.27 -5.17 7.12
CA TYR A 76 7.15 -4.67 6.07
C TYR A 76 7.38 -5.69 4.96
N ALA A 77 7.49 -6.98 5.29
CA ALA A 77 7.66 -8.06 4.31
C ALA A 77 6.51 -8.13 3.28
N GLN A 78 5.32 -7.64 3.62
CA GLN A 78 4.15 -7.69 2.75
C GLN A 78 3.94 -6.42 1.92
N ALA A 79 4.61 -5.33 2.29
CA ALA A 79 4.40 -4.02 1.67
C ALA A 79 4.58 -4.01 0.13
N PRO A 80 5.59 -4.68 -0.46
CA PRO A 80 5.75 -4.69 -1.91
C PRO A 80 4.57 -5.32 -2.64
N LEU A 81 4.08 -6.47 -2.15
CA LEU A 81 2.97 -7.19 -2.76
C LEU A 81 1.68 -6.38 -2.65
N LEU A 82 1.40 -5.79 -1.48
CA LEU A 82 0.22 -4.94 -1.29
C LEU A 82 0.24 -3.73 -2.22
N ARG A 83 1.36 -3.01 -2.29
CA ARG A 83 1.52 -1.86 -3.20
C ARG A 83 1.30 -2.24 -4.66
N GLU A 84 1.78 -3.41 -5.09
CA GLU A 84 1.57 -3.90 -6.45
C GLU A 84 0.08 -4.20 -6.72
N GLN A 85 -0.59 -4.93 -5.82
CA GLN A 85 -2.01 -5.25 -6.01
C GLN A 85 -2.89 -4.00 -5.94
N GLU A 86 -2.59 -3.04 -5.06
CA GLU A 86 -3.27 -1.74 -4.99
C GLU A 86 -3.15 -0.99 -6.31
N LYS A 87 -1.95 -0.97 -6.90
CA LYS A 87 -1.73 -0.35 -8.22
C LYS A 87 -2.55 -1.02 -9.32
N ILE A 88 -2.66 -2.35 -9.30
CA ILE A 88 -3.48 -3.10 -10.26
C ILE A 88 -4.97 -2.72 -10.08
N ALA A 89 -5.49 -2.80 -8.85
CA ALA A 89 -6.88 -2.48 -8.55
C ALA A 89 -7.22 -1.03 -8.92
N PHE A 90 -6.35 -0.07 -8.55
CA PHE A 90 -6.53 1.35 -8.86
C PHE A 90 -6.58 1.60 -10.37
N LYS A 91 -5.64 1.02 -11.13
CA LYS A 91 -5.60 1.18 -12.59
C LYS A 91 -6.82 0.56 -13.26
N ALA A 92 -7.23 -0.64 -12.85
CA ALA A 92 -8.40 -1.31 -13.39
C ALA A 92 -9.68 -0.49 -13.13
N HIS A 93 -9.86 0.04 -11.91
CA HIS A 93 -10.96 0.94 -11.60
C HIS A 93 -10.91 2.26 -12.39
N ALA A 94 -9.73 2.86 -12.56
CA ALA A 94 -9.58 4.09 -13.35
C ALA A 94 -9.96 3.87 -14.82
N GLN A 95 -9.51 2.76 -15.42
CA GLN A 95 -9.86 2.37 -16.77
C GLN A 95 -11.35 2.06 -16.92
N LEU A 96 -11.95 1.38 -15.94
CA LEU A 96 -13.38 1.07 -15.94
C LEU A 96 -14.21 2.36 -15.91
N ARG A 97 -13.85 3.32 -15.03
CA ARG A 97 -14.51 4.64 -14.98
C ARG A 97 -14.37 5.40 -16.29
N ALA A 98 -13.19 5.36 -16.92
CA ALA A 98 -12.96 6.00 -18.22
C ALA A 98 -13.81 5.36 -19.33
N LEU A 99 -13.90 4.03 -19.37
CA LEU A 99 -14.72 3.29 -20.34
C LEU A 99 -16.21 3.61 -20.18
N ALA A 100 -16.71 3.63 -18.94
CA ALA A 100 -18.10 3.94 -18.61
C ALA A 100 -18.52 5.36 -19.02
N GLY A 101 -17.58 6.32 -18.99
CA GLY A 101 -17.82 7.70 -19.45
C GLY A 101 -17.59 7.93 -20.95
N SER A 102 -17.22 6.90 -21.71
CA SER A 102 -16.89 7.03 -23.14
C SER A 102 -18.07 6.64 -24.03
N SER A 103 -18.08 7.13 -25.27
CA SER A 103 -19.01 6.66 -26.31
C SER A 103 -18.66 5.28 -26.86
N ALA A 104 -17.55 4.68 -26.41
CA ALA A 104 -17.02 3.39 -26.87
C ALA A 104 -17.17 2.30 -25.81
N TYR A 105 -18.22 2.38 -24.98
CA TYR A 105 -18.51 1.37 -23.97
C TYR A 105 -18.65 -0.01 -24.62
N ASP A 106 -17.99 -0.99 -24.03
CA ASP A 106 -18.05 -2.40 -24.41
C ASP A 106 -18.14 -3.23 -23.13
N ASP A 107 -19.19 -4.03 -23.02
CA ASP A 107 -19.51 -4.75 -21.79
C ASP A 107 -18.46 -5.82 -21.45
N ALA A 108 -17.91 -6.47 -22.47
CA ALA A 108 -16.86 -7.48 -22.28
C ALA A 108 -15.58 -6.85 -21.72
N LYS A 109 -15.16 -5.68 -22.22
CA LYS A 109 -14.03 -4.90 -21.67
C LYS A 109 -14.33 -4.40 -20.26
N ALA A 110 -15.54 -3.90 -20.00
CA ALA A 110 -15.94 -3.47 -18.68
C ALA A 110 -15.87 -4.61 -17.65
N SER A 111 -16.40 -5.77 -18.02
CA SER A 111 -16.35 -7.01 -17.21
C SER A 111 -14.91 -7.47 -16.95
N ALA A 112 -14.04 -7.44 -17.96
CA ALA A 112 -12.62 -7.79 -17.78
C ALA A 112 -11.89 -6.86 -16.80
N LEU A 113 -12.15 -5.54 -16.87
CA LEU A 113 -11.59 -4.56 -15.93
C LEU A 113 -12.12 -4.75 -14.51
N ALA A 114 -13.42 -4.99 -14.36
CA ALA A 114 -14.03 -5.29 -13.07
C ALA A 114 -13.45 -6.56 -12.44
N ASN A 115 -13.32 -7.64 -13.22
CA ASN A 115 -12.71 -8.89 -12.76
C ASN A 115 -11.24 -8.70 -12.36
N THR A 116 -10.47 -7.89 -13.09
CA THR A 116 -9.08 -7.56 -12.74
C THR A 116 -9.00 -6.86 -11.38
N ALA A 117 -9.86 -5.87 -11.14
CA ALA A 117 -9.92 -5.18 -9.85
C ALA A 117 -10.34 -6.12 -8.71
N ALA A 118 -11.35 -6.96 -8.94
CA ALA A 118 -11.84 -7.92 -7.96
C ALA A 118 -10.76 -8.95 -7.56
N GLN A 119 -10.00 -9.48 -8.52
CA GLN A 119 -8.91 -10.42 -8.25
C GLN A 119 -7.76 -9.77 -7.45
N ALA A 120 -7.39 -8.53 -7.78
CA ALA A 120 -6.40 -7.78 -7.02
C ALA A 120 -6.87 -7.54 -5.57
N MET A 121 -8.13 -7.16 -5.39
CA MET A 121 -8.72 -6.97 -4.05
C MET A 121 -8.75 -8.27 -3.26
N ALA A 122 -9.13 -9.39 -3.87
CA ALA A 122 -9.13 -10.69 -3.21
C ALA A 122 -7.72 -11.07 -2.70
N LYS A 123 -6.68 -10.79 -3.49
CA LYS A 123 -5.28 -11.01 -3.07
C LYS A 123 -4.89 -10.10 -1.90
N ILE A 124 -5.28 -8.83 -1.92
CA ILE A 124 -5.05 -7.88 -0.81
C ILE A 124 -5.71 -8.40 0.48
N SER A 125 -6.99 -8.73 0.44
CA SER A 125 -7.74 -9.18 1.62
C SER A 125 -7.16 -10.46 2.21
N LEU A 126 -6.78 -11.42 1.37
CA LEU A 126 -6.17 -12.67 1.82
C LEU A 126 -4.77 -12.43 2.40
N GLN A 127 -4.01 -11.49 1.86
CA GLN A 127 -2.71 -11.12 2.42
C GLN A 127 -2.85 -10.43 3.79
N GLN A 128 -3.83 -9.53 3.93
CA GLN A 128 -4.17 -8.89 5.20
C GLN A 128 -4.59 -9.93 6.25
N ALA A 129 -5.48 -10.86 5.92
CA ALA A 129 -5.90 -11.92 6.84
C ALA A 129 -4.72 -12.79 7.31
N ARG A 130 -3.77 -13.08 6.42
CA ARG A 130 -2.53 -13.80 6.78
C ARG A 130 -1.65 -12.98 7.72
N LEU A 131 -1.50 -11.67 7.47
CA LEU A 131 -0.80 -10.78 8.38
C LEU A 131 -1.45 -10.79 9.76
N GLU A 132 -2.76 -10.57 9.83
CA GLU A 132 -3.50 -10.54 11.10
C GLU A 132 -3.30 -11.83 11.90
N GLN A 133 -3.37 -12.99 11.25
CA GLN A 133 -3.09 -14.28 11.90
C GLN A 133 -1.66 -14.36 12.43
N GLN A 134 -0.65 -13.90 11.66
CA GLN A 134 0.74 -13.87 12.10
C GLN A 134 0.93 -12.94 13.30
N LEU A 135 0.32 -11.76 13.29
CA LEU A 135 0.43 -10.80 14.38
C LEU A 135 -0.25 -11.32 15.66
N LEU A 136 -1.40 -11.98 15.57
CA LEU A 136 -2.07 -12.63 16.71
C LEU A 136 -1.23 -13.75 17.35
N ALA A 137 -0.35 -14.39 16.57
CA ALA A 137 0.57 -15.41 17.05
C ALA A 137 1.78 -14.82 17.80
N VAL A 138 2.09 -13.53 17.60
CA VAL A 138 3.15 -12.80 18.33
C VAL A 138 2.69 -12.39 19.74
N LEU A 139 1.38 -12.24 19.94
CA LEU A 139 0.78 -11.80 21.20
C LEU A 139 0.81 -12.90 22.29
N THR A 140 0.93 -12.46 23.54
CA THR A 140 0.68 -13.32 24.71
C THR A 140 -0.81 -13.69 24.81
N PRO A 141 -1.18 -14.72 25.60
CA PRO A 141 -2.58 -15.06 25.84
C PRO A 141 -3.42 -13.87 26.35
N GLU A 142 -2.87 -13.06 27.24
CA GLU A 142 -3.54 -11.90 27.86
C GLU A 142 -3.76 -10.79 26.83
N GLN A 143 -2.73 -10.46 26.04
CA GLN A 143 -2.84 -9.49 24.95
C GLN A 143 -3.85 -9.94 23.88
N ARG A 144 -3.92 -11.25 23.60
CA ARG A 144 -4.91 -11.79 22.66
C ARG A 144 -6.34 -11.65 23.18
N GLN A 145 -6.56 -11.82 24.49
CA GLN A 145 -7.86 -11.53 25.11
C GLN A 145 -8.22 -10.04 24.97
N GLN A 146 -7.26 -9.13 25.18
CA GLN A 146 -7.48 -7.71 24.99
C GLN A 146 -7.85 -7.38 23.53
N ALA A 147 -7.17 -7.98 22.55
CA ALA A 147 -7.49 -7.85 21.13
C ALA A 147 -8.92 -8.31 20.81
N GLN A 148 -9.36 -9.44 21.39
CA GLN A 148 -10.70 -9.98 21.20
C GLN A 148 -11.79 -9.08 21.80
N GLN A 149 -11.60 -8.62 23.05
CA GLN A 149 -12.55 -7.71 23.71
C GLN A 149 -12.74 -6.42 22.92
N TRP A 150 -11.64 -5.90 22.37
CA TRP A 150 -11.70 -4.74 21.49
C TRP A 150 -12.52 -5.02 20.22
N HIS A 151 -12.33 -6.18 19.59
CA HIS A 151 -13.10 -6.61 18.43
C HIS A 151 -14.60 -6.71 18.72
N ASP A 152 -14.97 -7.28 19.87
CA ASP A 152 -16.36 -7.43 20.27
C ASP A 152 -17.00 -6.05 20.55
N SER A 153 -16.26 -5.14 21.22
CA SER A 153 -16.74 -3.79 21.50
C SER A 153 -17.05 -2.95 20.26
N ARG A 154 -16.35 -3.20 19.13
CA ARG A 154 -16.61 -2.52 17.86
C ARG A 154 -17.75 -3.14 17.06
N GLN A 155 -18.05 -4.42 17.28
CA GLN A 155 -19.16 -5.11 16.63
C GLN A 155 -20.51 -4.78 17.27
N VAL A 156 -20.54 -4.25 18.50
CA VAL A 156 -21.75 -3.68 19.09
C VAL A 156 -22.26 -2.54 18.19
N PRO A 157 -23.47 -2.62 17.62
CA PRO A 157 -24.01 -1.57 16.79
C PRO A 157 -24.01 -0.27 17.58
N ARG A 158 -23.38 0.79 17.04
CA ARG A 158 -23.57 2.12 17.60
C ARG A 158 -25.07 2.41 17.50
N GLY A 159 -25.72 2.46 18.67
CA GLY A 159 -27.16 2.68 18.77
C GLY A 159 -27.60 3.88 17.93
N PRO A 160 -28.88 3.96 17.56
CA PRO A 160 -29.38 4.96 16.62
C PRO A 160 -28.92 6.35 17.06
N ARG A 161 -28.08 6.98 16.23
CA ARG A 161 -27.63 8.36 16.40
C ARG A 161 -28.90 9.22 16.36
N ARG A 162 -29.40 9.62 17.53
CA ARG A 162 -30.51 10.58 17.62
C ARG A 162 -30.01 11.88 16.97
N LEU A 163 -30.45 12.13 15.75
CA LEU A 163 -30.29 13.42 15.10
C LEU A 163 -31.29 14.38 15.78
N PRO A 164 -30.88 15.61 16.12
CA PRO A 164 -31.79 16.63 16.66
C PRO A 164 -32.85 17.04 15.65
#